data_AF-A0A1D1XIX1-F1
#
_entry.id   AF-A0A1D1XIX1-F1
#
_cell.length_a   1.000
_cell.length_b   1.000
_cell.length_c   1.000
_cell.angle_alpha   90.00
_cell.angle_beta   90.00
_cell.angle_gamma   90.00
#
_symmetry.space_group_name_H-M   'P 1'
#
loop_
_entity.id
_entity.type
_entity.pdbx_description
1 polymer ?
#
loop_
_entity_poly.entity_id
_entity_poly.type
_entity_poly.pdbx_seq_one_letter_code
_entity_poly.pdbx_strand_id
1 'polypeptide(L)'
;CGHLSLERLSIINCNELTCLWGLNSLESLRIESCEELTSLGGSHALVSLKELTIDNCPKLFHLIEAVTGSTSSTPLSPPLPCLKSLEIWNSSPQQITMWLRHCASLQWLYLGRCPQLRCFDDKDKD
;
A
#
# COMPACT_ATOMS: atom_id res chain seq x y z
N CYS A 1 -1.23 2.54 -31.19
CA CYS A 1 -1.39 3.75 -30.35
C CYS A 1 -0.77 3.44 -28.99
N GLY A 2 0.48 3.87 -28.78
CA GLY A 2 1.23 3.56 -27.56
C GLY A 2 0.56 4.24 -26.38
N HIS A 3 -0.10 3.46 -25.53
CA HIS A 3 -0.57 3.97 -24.25
C HIS A 3 0.68 4.32 -23.46
N LEU A 4 0.83 5.59 -23.09
CA LEU A 4 1.92 6.01 -22.21
C LEU A 4 1.75 5.21 -20.90
N SER A 5 2.72 4.35 -20.59
CA SER A 5 2.77 3.64 -19.32
C SER A 5 3.30 4.59 -18.26
N LEU A 6 2.45 4.98 -17.32
CA LEU A 6 2.88 5.76 -16.18
C LEU A 6 3.69 4.86 -15.24
N GLU A 7 4.98 5.14 -15.09
CA GLU A 7 5.90 4.36 -14.24
C GLU A 7 6.05 4.95 -12.83
N ARG A 8 5.90 6.27 -12.69
CA ARG A 8 6.04 6.98 -11.43
C ARG A 8 4.86 7.92 -11.20
N LEU A 9 4.28 7.88 -10.01
CA LEU A 9 3.15 8.71 -9.62
C LEU A 9 3.38 9.24 -8.21
N SER A 10 3.18 10.55 -8.05
CA SER A 10 3.19 11.22 -6.75
C SER A 10 1.87 11.94 -6.56
N ILE A 11 1.19 11.65 -5.45
CA ILE A 11 -0.10 12.22 -5.07
C ILE A 11 0.11 12.90 -3.73
N ILE A 12 -0.13 14.21 -3.68
CA ILE A 12 0.17 15.04 -2.51
C ILE A 12 -1.02 15.96 -2.27
N ASN A 13 -1.57 15.95 -1.06
CA ASN A 13 -2.70 16.80 -0.64
C ASN A 13 -3.96 16.66 -1.52
N CYS A 14 -4.20 15.47 -2.07
CA CYS A 14 -5.40 15.18 -2.85
C CYS A 14 -6.52 14.69 -1.93
N ASN A 15 -7.08 15.59 -1.14
CA ASN A 15 -7.99 15.24 -0.04
C ASN A 15 -9.36 14.71 -0.49
N GLU A 16 -9.77 14.91 -1.74
CA GLU A 16 -11.02 14.33 -2.26
C GLU A 16 -10.81 12.98 -2.98
N LEU A 17 -9.56 12.54 -3.15
CA LEU A 17 -9.24 11.33 -3.88
C LEU A 17 -9.50 10.10 -3.00
N THR A 18 -10.41 9.23 -3.44
CA THR A 18 -10.84 8.06 -2.66
C THR A 18 -10.17 6.75 -3.08
N CYS A 19 -9.74 6.63 -4.33
CA CYS A 19 -9.16 5.41 -4.89
C CYS A 19 -8.27 5.66 -6.13
N LEU A 20 -7.43 4.67 -6.46
CA LEU A 20 -6.55 4.67 -7.64
C LEU A 20 -6.83 3.46 -8.53
N TRP A 21 -7.14 3.68 -9.81
CA TRP A 21 -7.51 2.61 -10.74
C TRP A 21 -6.61 2.64 -11.98
N GLY A 22 -6.34 1.46 -12.56
CA GLY A 22 -5.67 1.35 -13.86
C GLY A 22 -4.15 1.58 -13.87
N LEU A 23 -3.48 1.53 -12.72
CA LEU A 23 -2.04 1.82 -12.57
C LEU A 23 -1.18 0.55 -12.67
N ASN A 24 -1.43 -0.30 -13.66
CA ASN A 24 -0.81 -1.63 -13.74
C ASN A 24 0.69 -1.60 -14.09
N SER A 25 1.14 -0.56 -14.80
CA SER A 25 2.55 -0.38 -15.20
C SER A 25 3.35 0.46 -14.20
N LEU A 26 2.75 0.86 -13.08
CA LEU A 26 3.38 1.75 -12.12
C LEU A 26 4.46 1.01 -11.33
N GLU A 27 5.67 1.57 -11.30
CA GLU A 27 6.81 0.99 -10.58
C GLU A 27 7.11 1.73 -9.26
N SER A 28 6.79 3.03 -9.18
CA SER A 28 7.02 3.86 -7.99
C SER A 28 5.80 4.72 -7.68
N LEU A 29 5.30 4.61 -6.45
CA LEU A 29 4.12 5.32 -5.96
C LEU A 29 4.44 6.06 -4.67
N ARG A 30 4.22 7.38 -4.67
CA ARG A 30 4.26 8.21 -3.47
C ARG A 30 2.88 8.80 -3.19
N ILE A 31 2.42 8.67 -1.96
CA ILE A 31 1.16 9.24 -1.50
C ILE A 31 1.42 9.98 -0.20
N GLU A 32 1.05 11.25 -0.15
CA GLU A 32 1.28 12.12 1.00
C GLU A 32 0.03 12.94 1.32
N SER A 33 -0.37 12.92 2.59
CA SER A 33 -1.44 13.76 3.14
C SER A 33 -2.73 13.69 2.32
N CYS A 34 -3.18 12.47 1.99
CA CYS A 34 -4.45 12.24 1.29
C CYS A 34 -5.48 11.68 2.27
N GLU A 35 -6.37 12.54 2.76
CA GLU A 35 -7.25 12.23 3.90
C GLU A 35 -8.38 11.25 3.58
N GLU A 36 -8.94 11.31 2.37
CA GLU A 36 -10.07 10.46 1.94
C GLU A 36 -9.65 9.22 1.16
N LEU A 37 -8.35 9.02 0.92
CA LEU A 37 -7.88 7.87 0.16
C LEU A 37 -8.03 6.60 0.99
N THR A 38 -8.86 5.68 0.51
CA THR A 38 -9.21 4.44 1.22
C THR A 38 -8.60 3.20 0.60
N SER A 39 -8.34 3.22 -0.72
CA SER A 39 -7.76 2.08 -1.45
C SER A 39 -6.79 2.49 -2.57
N LEU A 40 -5.87 1.60 -2.93
CA LEU A 40 -4.96 1.79 -4.07
C LEU A 40 -5.42 1.06 -5.35
N GLY A 41 -6.65 0.53 -5.37
CA GLY A 41 -7.28 -0.10 -6.53
C GLY A 41 -7.88 -1.49 -6.27
N GLY A 42 -8.20 -2.20 -7.36
CA GLY A 42 -8.76 -3.58 -7.34
C GLY A 42 -7.70 -4.68 -7.48
N SER A 43 -8.13 -5.95 -7.49
CA SER A 43 -7.30 -7.19 -7.38
C SER A 43 -6.06 -7.33 -8.30
N HIS A 44 -5.91 -6.47 -9.30
CA HIS A 44 -4.82 -6.49 -10.27
C HIS A 44 -4.04 -5.16 -10.34
N ALA A 45 -4.32 -4.22 -9.43
CA ALA A 45 -3.61 -2.95 -9.37
C ALA A 45 -2.19 -3.17 -8.84
N LEU A 46 -1.24 -2.33 -9.30
CA LEU A 46 0.11 -2.22 -8.73
C LEU A 46 0.96 -3.50 -8.79
N VAL A 47 0.66 -4.42 -9.72
CA VAL A 47 1.42 -5.67 -9.91
C VAL A 47 2.90 -5.44 -10.24
N SER A 48 3.22 -4.32 -10.90
CA SER A 48 4.60 -3.93 -11.24
C SER A 48 5.27 -3.03 -10.19
N LEU A 49 4.58 -2.71 -9.08
CA LEU A 49 5.07 -1.75 -8.11
C LEU A 49 6.28 -2.30 -7.36
N LYS A 50 7.36 -1.53 -7.36
CA LYS A 50 8.65 -1.85 -6.72
C LYS A 50 8.89 -0.98 -5.49
N GLU A 51 8.41 0.26 -5.53
CA GLU A 51 8.63 1.28 -4.51
C GLU A 51 7.30 1.90 -4.09
N LEU A 52 7.06 1.95 -2.77
CA LEU A 52 5.88 2.56 -2.19
C LEU A 52 6.26 3.48 -1.03
N THR A 53 5.86 4.73 -1.11
CA THR A 53 6.00 5.72 -0.04
C THR A 53 4.63 6.21 0.38
N ILE A 54 4.33 6.11 1.68
CA ILE A 54 3.06 6.54 2.26
C ILE A 54 3.36 7.45 3.43
N ASP A 55 2.79 8.65 3.40
CA ASP A 55 2.90 9.62 4.47
C ASP A 55 1.53 10.19 4.80
N ASN A 56 1.14 10.15 6.08
CA ASN A 56 -0.02 10.85 6.61
C ASN A 56 -1.33 10.56 5.82
N CYS A 57 -1.62 9.28 5.56
CA CYS A 57 -2.85 8.85 4.88
C CYS A 57 -3.75 8.07 5.85
N PRO A 58 -4.55 8.75 6.68
CA PRO A 58 -5.21 8.13 7.83
C PRO A 58 -6.34 7.16 7.46
N LYS A 59 -7.01 7.32 6.31
CA LYS A 59 -8.08 6.42 5.87
C LYS A 59 -7.62 5.27 4.98
N LEU A 60 -6.33 5.25 4.61
CA LEU A 60 -5.77 4.24 3.73
C LEU A 60 -5.52 2.95 4.54
N PHE A 61 -6.55 2.12 4.61
CA PHE A 61 -6.56 0.85 5.35
C PHE A 61 -6.70 -0.38 4.46
N HIS A 62 -7.04 -0.20 3.18
CA HIS A 62 -7.12 -1.28 2.21
C HIS A 62 -6.09 -1.06 1.11
N LEU A 63 -5.20 -2.03 0.95
CA LEU A 63 -4.26 -1.99 -0.17
C LEU A 63 -4.99 -2.21 -1.50
N ILE A 64 -5.90 -3.19 -1.51
CA ILE A 64 -6.66 -3.59 -2.68
C ILE A 64 -8.08 -3.98 -2.27
N GLU A 65 -9.08 -3.50 -2.99
CA GLU A 65 -10.46 -3.93 -2.84
C GLU A 65 -10.59 -5.37 -3.40
N ALA A 66 -10.89 -6.33 -2.52
CA ALA A 66 -11.22 -7.68 -2.95
C ALA A 66 -12.54 -7.62 -3.72
N VAL A 67 -12.49 -7.83 -5.04
CA VAL A 67 -13.71 -8.01 -5.83
C VAL A 67 -14.33 -9.33 -5.37
N THR A 68 -15.25 -9.24 -4.41
CA THR A 68 -15.93 -10.39 -3.82
C THR A 68 -16.82 -11.03 -4.87
N GLY A 69 -16.33 -12.13 -5.42
CA GLY A 69 -17.08 -12.94 -6.36
C GLY A 69 -16.51 -14.34 -6.49
N SER A 70 -16.12 -15.01 -5.40
CA SER A 70 -16.06 -16.47 -5.28
C SER A 70 -15.51 -16.90 -3.91
N THR A 71 -16.27 -17.78 -3.26
CA THR A 71 -15.85 -18.61 -2.13
C THR A 71 -14.68 -19.52 -2.53
N SER A 72 -13.45 -19.23 -2.12
CA SER A 72 -12.45 -20.26 -1.82
C SER A 72 -11.31 -19.67 -1.01
N SER A 73 -11.02 -20.31 0.12
CA SER A 73 -9.86 -20.09 0.98
C SER A 73 -8.58 -20.57 0.28
N THR A 74 -8.14 -19.84 -0.73
CA THR A 74 -6.78 -19.96 -1.27
C THR A 74 -5.98 -18.75 -0.80
N PRO A 75 -4.70 -18.91 -0.41
CA PRO A 75 -3.86 -17.77 -0.11
C PRO A 75 -3.66 -17.02 -1.44
N LEU A 76 -4.47 -15.98 -1.67
CA LEU A 76 -4.20 -15.03 -2.75
C LEU A 76 -2.76 -14.57 -2.55
N SER A 77 -1.98 -14.68 -3.62
CA SER A 77 -0.66 -14.08 -3.72
C SER A 77 -0.65 -12.69 -3.06
N PRO A 78 0.44 -12.29 -2.39
CA PRO A 78 0.54 -10.96 -1.82
C PRO A 78 0.19 -9.92 -2.92
N PRO A 79 -0.67 -8.94 -2.62
CA PRO A 79 -1.19 -8.01 -3.62
C PRO A 79 -0.09 -7.18 -4.30
N LEU A 80 1.09 -7.10 -3.68
CA LEU A 80 2.25 -6.40 -4.19
C LEU A 80 3.42 -7.37 -4.40
N PRO A 81 3.37 -8.22 -5.45
CA PRO A 81 4.33 -9.31 -5.63
C PRO A 81 5.76 -8.81 -5.89
N CYS A 82 5.90 -7.63 -6.49
CA CYS A 82 7.18 -7.05 -6.89
C CYS A 82 7.74 -6.01 -5.91
N LEU A 83 7.02 -5.67 -4.83
CA LEU A 83 7.43 -4.58 -3.94
C LEU A 83 8.75 -4.92 -3.23
N LYS A 84 9.73 -4.04 -3.39
CA LYS A 84 11.07 -4.15 -2.81
C LYS A 84 11.35 -3.09 -1.77
N SER A 85 10.80 -1.89 -1.93
CA SER A 85 10.99 -0.76 -1.03
C SER A 85 9.65 -0.24 -0.51
N LEU A 86 9.55 -0.11 0.81
CA LEU A 86 8.39 0.43 1.49
C LEU A 86 8.85 1.48 2.49
N GLU A 87 8.35 2.69 2.32
CA GLU A 87 8.57 3.80 3.25
C GLU A 87 7.23 4.24 3.82
N ILE A 88 7.12 4.23 5.16
CA ILE A 88 5.90 4.63 5.85
C ILE A 88 6.24 5.73 6.85
N TRP A 89 5.49 6.82 6.76
CA TRP A 89 5.62 7.99 7.60
C TRP A 89 4.30 8.33 8.28
N ASN A 90 4.37 8.90 9.49
CA ASN A 90 3.23 9.44 10.22
C ASN A 90 2.00 8.50 10.25
N SER A 91 2.25 7.20 10.44
CA SER A 91 1.21 6.15 10.37
C SER A 91 1.02 5.45 11.71
N SER A 92 -0.20 4.97 11.96
CA SER A 92 -0.52 4.18 13.15
C SER A 92 0.09 2.77 13.09
N PRO A 93 0.36 2.11 14.24
CA PRO A 93 0.86 0.73 14.26
C PRO A 93 -0.02 -0.25 13.48
N GLN A 94 -1.35 -0.09 13.54
CA GLN A 94 -2.30 -0.95 12.84
C GLN A 94 -2.15 -0.85 11.32
N GLN A 95 -1.94 0.36 10.80
CA GLN A 95 -1.67 0.56 9.37
C GLN A 95 -0.35 -0.10 8.99
N ILE A 96 0.73 0.16 9.73
CA ILE A 96 2.06 -0.42 9.47
C ILE A 96 1.97 -1.96 9.38
N THR A 97 1.35 -2.60 10.36
CA THR A 97 1.16 -4.06 10.38
C THR A 97 0.36 -4.55 9.17
N MET A 98 -0.66 -3.80 8.75
CA MET A 98 -1.41 -4.12 7.53
C MET A 98 -0.51 -4.08 6.29
N TRP A 99 0.27 -3.01 6.07
CA TRP A 99 1.18 -2.91 4.93
C TRP A 99 2.19 -4.06 4.87
N LEU A 100 2.75 -4.43 6.02
CA LEU A 100 3.74 -5.50 6.12
C LEU A 100 3.17 -6.88 5.80
N ARG A 101 1.88 -7.15 6.12
CA ARG A 101 1.21 -8.43 5.79
C ARG A 101 1.04 -8.65 4.29
N HIS A 102 1.08 -7.59 3.50
CA HIS A 102 0.79 -7.62 2.07
C HIS A 102 2.04 -7.64 1.19
N CYS A 103 3.23 -7.65 1.78
CA CYS A 103 4.51 -7.61 1.07
C CYS A 103 5.36 -8.83 1.45
N ALA A 104 5.53 -9.80 0.54
CA ALA A 104 6.34 -10.99 0.81
C ALA A 104 7.82 -10.86 0.35
N SER A 105 8.15 -9.80 -0.40
CA SER A 105 9.41 -9.66 -1.14
C SER A 105 10.26 -8.46 -0.70
N LEU A 106 9.90 -7.84 0.41
CA LEU A 106 10.45 -6.55 0.82
C LEU A 106 11.95 -6.66 1.16
N GLN A 107 12.73 -5.73 0.61
CA GLN A 107 14.19 -5.65 0.80
C GLN A 107 14.58 -4.41 1.61
N TRP A 108 13.81 -3.33 1.48
CA TRP A 108 14.02 -2.08 2.19
C TRP A 108 12.73 -1.66 2.89
N LEU A 109 12.83 -1.40 4.19
CA LEU A 109 11.75 -0.88 5.01
C LEU A 109 12.25 0.36 5.75
N TYR A 110 11.59 1.49 5.53
CA TYR A 110 11.83 2.71 6.28
C TYR A 110 10.56 3.11 7.04
N LEU A 111 10.68 3.34 8.34
CA LEU A 111 9.60 3.89 9.17
C LEU A 111 10.03 5.20 9.79
N GLY A 112 9.33 6.30 9.47
CA GLY A 112 9.63 7.63 9.96
C GLY A 112 8.46 8.24 10.73
N ARG A 113 8.72 8.93 11.83
CA ARG A 113 7.67 9.66 12.58
C ARG A 113 6.47 8.76 12.96
N CYS A 114 6.73 7.54 13.43
CA CYS A 114 5.72 6.60 13.93
C CYS A 114 5.79 6.50 15.46
N PRO A 115 5.38 7.54 16.22
CA PRO A 115 5.66 7.64 17.66
C PRO A 115 4.96 6.58 18.53
N GLN A 116 3.93 5.93 17.98
CA GLN A 116 3.17 4.88 18.68
C GLN A 116 3.70 3.47 18.38
N LEU A 117 4.64 3.30 17.45
CA LEU A 117 5.17 1.98 17.11
C LEU A 117 6.13 1.50 18.21
N ARG A 118 5.74 0.43 18.90
CA ARG A 118 6.51 -0.15 20.02
C ARG A 118 7.24 -1.43 19.65
N CYS A 119 6.64 -2.25 18.80
CA CYS A 119 7.21 -3.52 18.35
C CYS A 119 6.72 -3.86 16.94
N PHE A 120 7.42 -4.81 16.30
CA PHE A 120 7.07 -5.38 15.00
C PHE A 120 6.41 -6.76 15.08
N ASP A 121 6.23 -7.30 16.30
CA ASP A 121 5.89 -8.70 16.51
C ASP A 121 4.85 -8.89 17.63
N ASP A 122 3.97 -9.86 17.41
CA ASP A 122 2.76 -10.17 18.20
C ASP A 122 3.09 -11.12 19.36
N LYS A 123 4.17 -10.83 20.11
CA LYS A 123 4.54 -11.58 21.32
C LYS A 123 4.04 -10.90 22.60
N ASP A 124 2.78 -10.49 22.58
CA ASP A 124 1.98 -10.29 23.80
C ASP A 124 0.80 -11.25 23.74
N LYS A 125 1.12 -12.55 23.73
CA LYS A 125 0.19 -13.60 24.15
C LYS A 125 0.81 -14.26 25.39
N ASP A 126 0.48 -13.69 26.54
CA ASP A 126 0.39 -14.47 27.78
C ASP A 126 -0.76 -15.49 27.65
#